data_AF-A0ABD1RBQ3-F1
#
_entry.id   AF-A0ABD1RBQ3-F1
#
_cell.length_a   1.000
_cell.length_b   1.000
_cell.length_c   1.000
_cell.angle_alpha   90.00
_cell.angle_beta   90.00
_cell.angle_gamma   90.00
#
_symmetry.space_group_name_H-M   'P 1'
#
loop_
_entity.id
_entity.type
_entity.pdbx_description
1 polymer ?
#
loop_
_entity_poly.entity_id
_entity_poly.type
_entity_poly.pdbx_seq_one_letter_code
_entity_poly.pdbx_strand_id
1 'polypeptide(L)'
;MSEKKISKAIDFLVNKMGWESKMIALCPAVLFFNLENRIIPRCSTVQFLFSRELINKDVKLSTMLFPTEKRFLEKFVTKYEKQVPKLYDFYQGKIGIEEL
;
A
#
# COMPACT_ATOMS: atom_id res chain seq x y z
N MET A 1 -10.96 -18.07 -0.56
CA MET A 1 -10.42 -17.09 0.42
C MET A 1 -10.79 -17.58 1.81
N SER A 2 -9.89 -17.63 2.78
CA SER A 2 -10.22 -18.11 4.13
C SER A 2 -10.42 -16.94 5.10
N GLU A 3 -11.20 -17.17 6.15
CA GLU A 3 -11.40 -16.22 7.24
C GLU A 3 -10.06 -15.73 7.82
N LYS A 4 -9.10 -16.66 8.01
CA LYS A 4 -7.74 -16.33 8.45
C LYS A 4 -7.03 -15.34 7.53
N LYS A 5 -7.19 -15.46 6.20
CA LYS A 5 -6.58 -14.53 5.24
C LYS A 5 -7.24 -13.14 5.32
N ILE A 6 -8.56 -13.11 5.44
CA ILE A 6 -9.34 -11.87 5.58
C ILE A 6 -8.95 -11.15 6.88
N SER A 7 -8.94 -11.87 8.00
CA SER A 7 -8.58 -11.35 9.32
C SER A 7 -7.18 -10.72 9.32
N LYS A 8 -6.18 -11.39 8.72
CA LYS A 8 -4.82 -10.83 8.57
C LYS A 8 -4.78 -9.56 7.72
N ALA A 9 -5.56 -9.50 6.63
CA ALA A 9 -5.60 -8.32 5.78
C ALA A 9 -6.27 -7.13 6.49
N ILE A 10 -7.35 -7.38 7.23
CA ILE A 10 -8.02 -6.36 8.04
C ILE A 10 -7.09 -5.87 9.16
N ASP A 11 -6.43 -6.78 9.89
CA ASP A 11 -5.47 -6.42 10.94
C ASP A 11 -4.36 -5.51 10.39
N PHE A 12 -3.78 -5.88 9.25
CA PHE A 12 -2.76 -5.05 8.61
C PHE A 12 -3.31 -3.66 8.24
N LEU A 13 -4.42 -3.59 7.52
CA LEU A 13 -4.97 -2.31 7.05
C LEU A 13 -5.43 -1.41 8.21
N VAL A 14 -6.12 -1.96 9.21
CA VAL A 14 -6.69 -1.16 10.30
C VAL A 14 -5.65 -0.89 11.38
N ASN A 15 -5.02 -1.93 11.92
CA ASN A 15 -4.18 -1.79 13.10
C ASN A 15 -2.77 -1.33 12.77
N LYS A 16 -2.18 -1.81 11.66
CA LYS A 16 -0.80 -1.44 11.29
C LYS A 16 -0.73 -0.19 10.43
N MET A 17 -1.65 -0.04 9.47
CA MET A 17 -1.66 1.13 8.61
C MET A 17 -2.50 2.28 9.20
N GLY A 18 -3.50 1.99 10.03
CA GLY A 18 -4.39 3.01 10.62
C GLY A 18 -5.59 3.38 9.75
N TRP A 19 -5.97 2.54 8.78
CA TRP A 19 -7.10 2.83 7.91
C TRP A 19 -8.40 2.57 8.64
N GLU A 20 -9.37 3.46 8.45
CA GLU A 20 -10.68 3.26 9.05
C GLU A 20 -11.40 2.03 8.49
N SER A 21 -11.97 1.21 9.36
CA SER A 21 -12.75 0.02 9.00
C SER A 21 -13.90 0.36 8.03
N LYS A 22 -14.51 1.54 8.16
CA LYS A 22 -15.55 2.04 7.24
C LYS A 22 -15.08 2.09 5.78
N MET A 23 -13.80 2.42 5.55
CA MET A 23 -13.24 2.50 4.19
C MET A 23 -13.07 1.12 3.57
N ILE A 24 -12.81 0.10 4.40
CA ILE A 24 -12.75 -1.29 3.96
C ILE A 24 -14.17 -1.80 3.65
N ALA A 25 -15.14 -1.47 4.51
CA ALA A 25 -16.55 -1.85 4.31
C ALA A 25 -17.14 -1.26 3.01
N LEU A 26 -16.70 -0.06 2.60
CA LEU A 26 -17.08 0.55 1.33
C LEU A 26 -16.42 -0.10 0.10
N CYS A 27 -15.34 -0.86 0.28
CA CYS A 27 -14.62 -1.49 -0.82
C CYS A 27 -14.07 -2.89 -0.43
N PRO A 28 -14.94 -3.86 -0.06
CA PRO A 28 -14.49 -5.15 0.46
C PRO A 28 -13.68 -5.96 -0.56
N ALA A 29 -13.85 -5.67 -1.86
CA ALA A 29 -13.07 -6.25 -2.95
C ALA A 29 -11.54 -6.11 -2.75
N VAL A 30 -11.07 -5.11 -2.00
CA VAL A 30 -9.63 -4.95 -1.71
C VAL A 30 -9.05 -6.08 -0.86
N LEU A 31 -9.88 -6.74 -0.05
CA LEU A 31 -9.48 -7.88 0.78
C LEU A 31 -9.23 -9.13 -0.07
N PHE A 32 -9.64 -9.11 -1.35
CA PHE A 32 -9.44 -10.24 -2.25
C PHE A 32 -8.06 -10.28 -2.91
N PHE A 33 -7.27 -9.21 -2.78
CA PHE A 33 -5.90 -9.22 -3.25
C PHE A 33 -4.98 -10.05 -2.37
N ASN A 34 -3.85 -10.47 -2.95
CA ASN A 34 -2.81 -11.14 -2.20
C ASN A 34 -2.21 -10.17 -1.15
N LEU A 35 -2.20 -10.59 0.11
CA LEU A 35 -1.72 -9.79 1.22
C LEU A 35 -0.23 -9.44 1.08
N GLU A 36 0.61 -10.46 0.87
CA GLU A 36 2.07 -10.35 0.85
C GLU A 36 2.57 -9.69 -0.43
N ASN A 37 1.98 -10.02 -1.58
CA ASN A 37 2.49 -9.57 -2.88
C ASN A 37 1.80 -8.30 -3.41
N ARG A 38 0.71 -7.84 -2.79
CA ARG A 38 -0.01 -6.65 -3.26
C ARG A 38 -0.41 -5.68 -2.15
N ILE A 39 -1.10 -6.15 -1.12
CA ILE A 39 -1.62 -5.23 -0.09
C ILE A 39 -0.46 -4.59 0.69
N ILE A 40 0.44 -5.40 1.24
CA ILE A 40 1.56 -4.92 2.06
C ILE A 40 2.48 -3.99 1.25
N PRO A 41 3.06 -4.39 0.10
CA PRO A 41 3.94 -3.53 -0.69
C PRO A 41 3.33 -2.17 -1.02
N ARG A 42 2.08 -2.17 -1.47
CA ARG A 42 1.43 -0.96 -1.99
C ARG A 42 1.00 -0.02 -0.87
N CYS A 43 0.39 -0.54 0.18
CA CYS A 43 -0.03 0.28 1.31
C CYS A 43 1.17 0.84 2.08
N SER A 44 2.23 0.04 2.29
CA SER A 44 3.47 0.52 2.93
C SER A 44 4.15 1.62 2.12
N THR A 45 4.26 1.45 0.80
CA THR A 45 4.80 2.49 -0.10
C THR A 45 4.01 3.79 -0.01
N VAL A 46 2.67 3.71 -0.09
CA VAL A 46 1.82 4.90 -0.05
C VAL A 46 1.86 5.58 1.32
N GLN A 47 1.88 4.81 2.42
CA GLN A 47 2.02 5.36 3.76
C GLN A 47 3.36 6.07 3.96
N PHE A 48 4.45 5.51 3.44
CA PHE A 48 5.75 6.17 3.45
C PHE A 48 5.70 7.50 2.69
N LEU A 49 5.07 7.54 1.51
CA LEU A 49 4.92 8.79 0.77
C LEU A 49 4.05 9.82 1.50
N PHE A 50 3.04 9.39 2.28
CA PHE A 50 2.29 10.29 3.17
C PHE A 50 3.17 10.86 4.28
N SER A 51 4.02 10.06 4.90
CA SER A 51 4.90 10.52 5.99
C SER A 51 5.98 11.49 5.50
N ARG A 52 6.28 11.45 4.21
CA ARG A 52 7.20 12.39 3.52
C ARG A 52 6.47 13.56 2.84
N GLU A 53 5.16 13.66 3.01
CA GLU A 53 4.30 14.71 2.41
C GLU A 53 4.40 14.81 0.87
N LEU A 54 4.79 13.71 0.21
CA LEU A 54 4.94 13.68 -1.25
C LEU A 54 3.61 13.47 -1.99
N ILE A 55 2.58 13.02 -1.28
CA ILE A 55 1.21 12.82 -1.78
C ILE A 55 0.18 13.20 -0.72
N ASN A 56 -1.05 13.49 -1.17
CA ASN A 56 -2.18 13.86 -0.30
C ASN A 56 -2.77 12.62 0.40
N LYS A 57 -3.11 12.75 1.69
CA LYS A 57 -3.69 11.72 2.56
C LYS A 57 -5.11 11.26 2.15
N ASP A 58 -5.71 11.86 1.12
CA ASP A 58 -7.04 11.52 0.61
C ASP A 58 -7.06 10.36 -0.41
N VAL A 59 -5.92 9.72 -0.68
CA VAL A 59 -5.83 8.59 -1.60
C VAL A 59 -6.62 7.38 -1.08
N LYS A 60 -7.62 6.97 -1.86
CA LYS A 60 -8.52 5.85 -1.54
C LYS A 60 -7.84 4.48 -1.69
N LEU A 61 -8.26 3.49 -0.89
CA LEU A 61 -7.81 2.08 -1.01
C LEU A 61 -7.92 1.51 -2.43
N SER A 62 -9.02 1.81 -3.12
CA SER A 62 -9.22 1.38 -4.51
C SER A 62 -8.15 1.94 -5.45
N THR A 63 -7.69 3.17 -5.23
CA THR A 63 -6.63 3.81 -6.04
C THR A 63 -5.27 3.17 -5.81
N MET A 64 -5.05 2.56 -4.64
CA MET A 64 -3.81 1.85 -4.33
C MET A 64 -3.83 0.42 -4.85
N LEU A 65 -4.94 -0.30 -4.68
CA LEU A 65 -4.97 -1.76 -4.80
C LEU A 65 -5.53 -2.26 -6.14
N PHE A 66 -6.42 -1.52 -6.81
CA PHE A 66 -7.00 -1.93 -8.10
C PHE A 66 -6.09 -1.75 -9.31
N PRO A 67 -5.23 -0.72 -9.41
CA PRO A 67 -4.41 -0.54 -10.59
C PRO A 67 -3.56 -1.77 -10.90
N THR A 68 -3.29 -1.96 -12.20
CA THR A 68 -2.24 -2.89 -12.64
C THR A 68 -0.91 -2.52 -12.00
N GLU A 69 0.01 -3.47 -11.93
CA GLU A 69 1.34 -3.22 -11.37
C GLU A 69 2.04 -2.04 -12.05
N LYS A 70 2.07 -2.04 -13.39
CA LYS A 70 2.61 -0.93 -14.18
C LYS A 70 2.03 0.43 -13.76
N ARG A 71 0.70 0.56 -13.70
CA ARG A 71 0.04 1.82 -13.32
C ARG A 71 0.32 2.23 -11.88
N PHE A 72 0.44 1.26 -10.97
CA PHE A 72 0.80 1.53 -9.58
C PHE A 72 2.23 2.07 -9.50
N LEU A 73 3.19 1.40 -10.14
CA LEU A 73 4.59 1.78 -10.16
C LEU A 73 4.80 3.18 -10.75
N GLU A 74 4.20 3.46 -11.92
CA GLU A 74 4.27 4.78 -12.54
C GLU A 74 3.75 5.88 -11.60
N LYS A 75 2.65 5.63 -10.90
CA LYS A 75 1.98 6.63 -10.07
C LYS A 75 2.66 6.87 -8.71
N PHE A 76 3.13 5.81 -8.05
CA PHE A 76 3.58 5.85 -6.66
C PHE A 76 5.05 5.49 -6.46
N VAL A 77 5.73 4.92 -7.45
CA VAL A 77 7.14 4.52 -7.29
C VAL A 77 8.03 5.34 -8.21
N THR A 78 7.95 5.11 -9.52
CA THR A 78 8.79 5.78 -10.53
C THR A 78 8.67 7.30 -10.48
N LYS A 79 7.46 7.83 -10.22
CA LYS A 79 7.25 9.29 -10.09
C LYS A 79 8.10 9.93 -8.98
N TYR A 80 8.39 9.21 -7.90
CA TYR A 80 9.09 9.74 -6.73
C TYR A 80 10.53 9.22 -6.60
N GLU A 81 11.00 8.41 -7.55
CA GLU A 81 12.33 7.80 -7.52
C GLU A 81 13.47 8.82 -7.42
N LYS A 82 13.35 10.00 -8.05
CA LYS A 82 14.36 11.07 -7.91
C LYS A 82 14.44 11.64 -6.48
N GLN A 83 13.33 11.65 -5.76
CA GLN A 83 13.25 12.16 -4.39
C GLN A 83 13.58 11.06 -3.37
N VAL A 84 13.34 9.81 -3.75
CA VAL A 84 13.55 8.61 -2.93
C VAL A 84 14.21 7.52 -3.81
N PRO A 85 15.55 7.58 -3.99
CA PRO A 85 16.28 6.73 -4.95
C PRO A 85 16.13 5.22 -4.76
N LYS A 86 15.71 4.76 -3.58
CA LYS A 86 15.53 3.34 -3.25
C LYS A 86 14.07 2.92 -3.08
N LEU A 87 13.11 3.76 -3.50
CA LEU A 87 11.68 3.49 -3.31
C LEU A 87 11.22 2.19 -4.00
N TYR A 88 11.82 1.85 -5.15
CA TYR A 88 11.50 0.61 -5.85
C TYR A 88 11.96 -0.63 -5.07
N ASP A 89 13.15 -0.61 -4.48
CA ASP A 89 13.64 -1.72 -3.66
C ASP A 89 12.83 -1.87 -2.37
N PHE A 90 12.37 -0.76 -1.78
CA PHE A 90 11.42 -0.79 -0.67
C PHE A 90 10.07 -1.37 -1.08
N TYR A 91 9.52 -0.98 -2.24
CA TYR A 91 8.29 -1.57 -2.76
C TYR A 91 8.43 -3.08 -2.98
N GLN A 92 9.59 -3.53 -3.46
CA GLN A 92 9.90 -4.96 -3.63
C GLN A 92 10.13 -5.69 -2.29
N GLY A 93 10.19 -4.98 -1.17
CA GLY A 93 10.47 -5.53 0.16
C GLY A 93 11.92 -5.99 0.33
N LYS A 94 12.85 -5.49 -0.49
CA LYS A 94 14.28 -5.83 -0.41
C LYS A 94 15.01 -5.07 0.69
N ILE A 95 14.49 -3.88 1.03
CA ILE A 95 15.05 -3.00 2.05
C ILE A 95 13.96 -2.56 3.02
N GLY A 96 14.36 -2.21 4.24
CA GLY A 96 13.47 -1.64 5.26
C GLY A 96 13.25 -0.14 5.09
N ILE A 97 12.37 0.44 5.93
CA ILE A 97 12.12 1.88 5.95
C ILE A 97 13.33 2.67 6.47
N GLU A 98 14.16 2.01 7.29
CA GLU A 98 15.43 2.49 7.83
C GLU A 98 16.52 2.69 6.78
N GLU A 99 16.35 2.12 5.58
CA GLU A 99 17.29 2.24 4.46
C GLU A 99 16.84 3.24 3.37
N LEU A 100 15.70 3.90 3.58
CA LEU A 100 15.07 4.88 2.66
C LEU A 100 15.54 6.32 2.84
#